data_AF-Q0QLC4-F1
#
_entry.id   AF-Q0QLC4-F1
#
_cell.length_a   1.000
_cell.length_b   1.000
_cell.length_c   1.000
_cell.angle_alpha   90.00
_cell.angle_beta   90.00
_cell.angle_gamma   90.00
#
_symmetry.space_group_name_H-M   'P 1'
#
loop_
_entity.id
_entity.type
_entity.pdbx_description
1 polymer ?
#
loop_
_entity_poly.entity_id
_entity_poly.type
_entity_poly.pdbx_seq_one_letter_code
_entity_poly.pdbx_strand_id
1 'polypeptide(L)'
;MQQLSNFNIEEIINKIKLYATIIITFIKTTFNNIIAIKNVDFSLGNILNSSGIILQFILSLFYILIFITFLVLLGSIFNIIKTTIKIFFFPFKILFIGFFKFIQFLIGPKPKPNPSVNNNFNEDIKKQLFLLKLQNGKLKKQLEKKVGKKNVKK
;
A
#
# COMPACT_ATOMS: atom_id res chain seq x y z
N MET A 1 28.57 -25.71 -16.62
CA MET A 1 27.31 -26.44 -16.87
C MET A 1 26.29 -25.97 -15.84
N GLN A 2 25.32 -25.17 -16.26
CA GLN A 2 24.20 -24.77 -15.41
C GLN A 2 23.28 -25.99 -15.28
N GLN A 3 23.21 -26.59 -14.10
CA GLN A 3 22.06 -27.43 -13.75
C GLN A 3 20.86 -26.49 -13.65
N LEU A 4 20.13 -26.34 -14.76
CA LEU A 4 18.78 -25.81 -14.73
C LEU A 4 17.96 -26.83 -13.93
N SER A 5 17.78 -26.57 -12.63
CA SER A 5 16.91 -27.38 -11.78
C SER A 5 15.54 -27.45 -12.46
N ASN A 6 15.22 -28.62 -13.02
CA ASN A 6 13.88 -28.89 -13.53
C ASN A 6 12.94 -28.83 -12.30
N PHE A 7 12.39 -27.65 -12.01
CA PHE A 7 11.40 -27.46 -10.97
C PHE A 7 10.14 -28.21 -11.41
N ASN A 8 10.02 -29.47 -10.97
CA ASN A 8 8.85 -30.28 -11.26
C ASN A 8 7.68 -29.79 -10.39
N ILE A 9 6.86 -28.91 -10.95
CA ILE A 9 5.69 -28.32 -10.28
C ILE A 9 4.78 -29.42 -9.73
N GLU A 10 4.67 -30.54 -10.45
CA GLU A 10 3.82 -31.67 -10.06
C GLU A 10 4.34 -32.38 -8.81
N GLU A 11 5.67 -32.48 -8.64
CA GLU A 11 6.29 -33.01 -7.42
C GLU A 11 6.03 -32.09 -6.21
N ILE A 12 6.09 -30.76 -6.41
CA ILE A 12 5.78 -29.78 -5.37
C ILE A 12 4.31 -29.91 -4.94
N ILE A 13 3.38 -30.00 -5.90
CA ILE A 13 1.95 -30.17 -5.63
C ILE A 13 1.71 -31.46 -4.83
N ASN A 14 2.35 -32.57 -5.22
CA ASN A 14 2.19 -33.84 -4.52
C ASN A 14 2.74 -33.78 -3.09
N LYS A 15 3.88 -33.12 -2.86
CA LYS A 15 4.41 -32.88 -1.50
C LYS A 15 3.45 -32.05 -0.66
N ILE A 16 2.88 -30.98 -1.20
CA ILE A 16 1.89 -30.15 -0.49
C ILE A 16 0.66 -30.98 -0.10
N LYS A 17 0.14 -31.80 -1.03
CA LYS A 17 -0.99 -32.70 -0.75
C LYS A 17 -0.68 -33.69 0.38
N LEU A 18 0.52 -34.26 0.37
CA LEU A 18 0.95 -35.20 1.41
C LEU A 18 1.03 -34.51 2.78
N TYR A 19 1.65 -33.33 2.87
CA TYR A 19 1.69 -32.56 4.12
C TYR A 19 0.29 -32.16 4.60
N ALA A 20 -0.57 -31.70 3.70
CA ALA A 20 -1.96 -31.37 4.03
C ALA A 20 -2.72 -32.60 4.58
N THR A 21 -2.52 -33.77 3.97
CA THR A 21 -3.12 -35.02 4.42
C THR A 21 -2.65 -35.41 5.82
N ILE A 22 -1.35 -35.27 6.10
CA ILE A 22 -0.78 -35.51 7.44
C ILE A 22 -1.42 -34.58 8.48
N ILE A 23 -1.53 -33.28 8.19
CA ILE A 23 -2.12 -32.29 9.10
C ILE A 23 -3.60 -32.59 9.35
N ILE A 24 -4.38 -32.87 8.30
CA ILE A 24 -5.81 -33.20 8.42
C ILE A 24 -6.00 -34.47 9.25
N THR A 25 -5.18 -35.50 8.99
CA THR A 25 -5.24 -36.77 9.73
C THR A 25 -4.88 -36.55 11.19
N PHE A 26 -3.84 -35.78 11.47
CA PHE A 26 -3.45 -35.40 12.83
C PHE A 26 -4.58 -34.72 13.60
N ILE A 27 -5.19 -33.69 12.99
CA ILE A 27 -6.33 -32.96 13.58
C ILE A 27 -7.47 -33.93 13.87
N LYS A 28 -7.88 -34.73 12.88
CA LYS A 28 -8.98 -35.69 13.03
C LYS A 28 -8.73 -36.68 14.16
N THR A 29 -7.55 -37.31 14.20
CA THR A 29 -7.21 -38.29 15.23
C THR A 29 -7.18 -37.65 16.62
N THR A 30 -6.60 -36.46 16.73
CA THR A 30 -6.53 -35.71 18.00
C THR A 30 -7.92 -35.40 18.54
N PHE A 31 -8.83 -34.87 17.71
CA PHE A 31 -10.21 -34.58 18.11
C PHE A 31 -10.99 -35.84 18.46
N ASN A 32 -10.83 -36.93 17.70
CA ASN A 32 -11.47 -38.20 18.00
C ASN A 32 -11.05 -38.73 19.36
N ASN A 33 -9.76 -38.69 19.69
CA ASN A 33 -9.23 -39.12 20.98
C ASN A 33 -9.75 -38.23 22.14
N ILE A 34 -9.92 -36.92 21.90
CA ILE A 34 -10.53 -35.98 22.85
C ILE A 34 -11.99 -36.31 23.09
N ILE A 35 -12.77 -36.59 22.05
CA ILE A 35 -14.19 -36.91 22.19
C ILE A 35 -14.37 -38.28 22.85
N ALA A 36 -13.50 -39.25 22.55
CA ALA A 36 -13.56 -40.60 23.07
C ALA A 36 -13.51 -40.67 24.60
N ILE A 37 -12.84 -39.72 25.26
CA ILE A 37 -12.77 -39.67 26.74
C ILE A 37 -14.15 -39.50 27.40
N LYS A 38 -15.11 -38.88 26.70
CA LYS A 38 -16.49 -38.70 27.20
C LYS A 38 -17.19 -40.03 27.46
N ASN A 39 -16.81 -41.07 26.73
CA ASN A 39 -17.42 -42.40 26.82
C ASN A 39 -16.71 -43.30 27.85
N VAL A 40 -15.72 -42.78 28.58
CA VAL A 40 -15.00 -43.51 29.61
C VAL A 40 -15.70 -43.35 30.95
N ASP A 41 -16.02 -44.47 31.58
CA ASP A 41 -16.44 -44.51 32.99
C ASP A 41 -15.19 -44.49 33.89
N PHE A 42 -15.13 -43.51 34.79
CA PHE A 42 -14.01 -43.28 35.70
C PHE A 42 -14.13 -44.06 37.02
N SER A 43 -14.95 -45.10 37.07
CA SER A 43 -14.97 -46.03 38.20
C SER A 43 -13.66 -46.86 38.27
N LEU A 44 -13.21 -47.17 39.50
CA LEU A 44 -11.88 -47.74 39.78
C LEU A 44 -11.59 -49.05 39.02
N GLY A 45 -12.61 -49.88 38.78
CA GLY A 45 -12.50 -51.11 37.97
C GLY A 45 -12.53 -50.88 36.45
N ASN A 46 -13.19 -49.82 35.97
CA ASN A 46 -13.32 -49.51 34.54
C ASN A 46 -12.21 -48.61 34.00
N ILE A 47 -11.47 -47.91 34.87
CA ILE A 47 -10.27 -47.15 34.49
C ILE A 47 -9.21 -48.06 33.88
N LEU A 48 -8.98 -49.26 34.45
CA LEU A 48 -8.04 -50.24 33.91
C LEU A 48 -8.48 -50.71 32.52
N ASN A 49 -9.77 -51.00 32.34
CA ASN A 49 -10.36 -51.42 31.06
C ASN A 49 -10.34 -50.30 29.99
N SER A 50 -10.33 -49.04 30.42
CA SER A 50 -10.34 -47.86 29.54
C SER A 50 -8.96 -47.19 29.42
N SER A 51 -7.92 -47.80 29.97
CA SER A 51 -6.56 -47.25 30.05
C SER A 51 -6.00 -46.82 28.69
N GLY A 52 -6.29 -47.57 27.62
CA GLY A 52 -5.88 -47.22 26.27
C GLY A 52 -6.48 -45.91 25.76
N ILE A 53 -7.77 -45.66 26.03
CA ILE A 53 -8.46 -44.42 25.64
C ILE A 53 -7.92 -43.24 26.44
N ILE A 54 -7.70 -43.43 27.75
CA ILE A 54 -7.15 -42.40 28.64
C ILE A 54 -5.73 -42.03 28.21
N LEU A 55 -4.88 -43.01 27.87
CA LEU A 55 -3.52 -42.76 27.40
C LEU A 55 -3.51 -42.00 26.06
N GLN A 56 -4.34 -42.40 25.10
CA GLN A 56 -4.47 -41.71 23.82
C GLN A 56 -4.98 -40.28 23.98
N PHE A 57 -5.88 -40.04 24.94
CA PHE A 57 -6.34 -38.70 25.29
C PHE A 57 -5.19 -37.83 25.81
N ILE A 58 -4.42 -38.30 26.79
CA ILE A 58 -3.29 -37.57 27.38
C ILE A 58 -2.22 -37.28 26.31
N LEU A 59 -1.89 -38.27 25.47
CA LEU A 59 -0.96 -38.10 24.36
C LEU A 59 -1.46 -37.05 23.36
N SER A 60 -2.77 -37.03 23.06
CA SER A 60 -3.37 -36.04 22.15
C SER A 60 -3.27 -34.62 22.70
N LEU A 61 -3.46 -34.43 24.01
CA LEU A 61 -3.22 -33.14 24.66
C LEU A 61 -1.75 -32.71 24.52
N PHE A 62 -0.81 -33.62 24.80
CA PHE A 62 0.62 -33.33 24.66
C PHE A 62 1.01 -32.95 23.22
N TYR A 63 0.46 -33.65 22.22
CA TYR A 63 0.69 -33.32 20.82
C TYR A 63 0.09 -31.97 20.41
N ILE A 64 -1.06 -31.57 20.96
CA ILE A 64 -1.60 -30.22 20.73
C ILE A 64 -0.62 -29.16 21.23
N LEU A 65 -0.03 -29.34 22.42
CA LEU A 65 0.95 -28.38 22.94
C LEU A 65 2.14 -28.24 21.98
N ILE A 66 2.71 -29.36 21.54
CA ILE A 66 3.82 -29.35 20.57
C ILE A 66 3.40 -28.66 19.27
N PHE A 67 2.21 -28.96 18.77
CA PHE A 67 1.69 -28.38 17.54
C PHE A 67 1.53 -26.86 17.63
N ILE A 68 1.01 -26.35 18.76
CA ILE A 68 0.90 -24.90 19.01
C ILE A 68 2.29 -24.26 19.07
N THR A 69 3.25 -24.88 19.75
CA THR A 69 4.64 -24.39 19.79
C THR A 69 5.23 -24.29 18.38
N PHE A 70 5.00 -25.29 17.53
CA PHE A 70 5.45 -25.28 16.15
C PHE A 70 4.79 -24.15 15.33
N LEU A 71 3.48 -23.92 15.52
CA LEU A 71 2.77 -22.81 14.85
C LEU A 71 3.33 -21.44 15.22
N VAL A 72 3.65 -21.21 16.50
CA VAL A 72 4.27 -19.95 16.95
C VAL A 72 5.64 -19.75 16.30
N LEU A 73 6.43 -20.82 16.23
CA LEU A 73 7.75 -20.79 15.58
C LEU A 73 7.62 -20.49 14.07
N LEU A 74 6.63 -21.09 13.40
CA LEU A 74 6.36 -20.83 11.98
C LEU A 74 5.91 -19.38 11.74
N GLY A 75 5.10 -18.82 12.63
CA GLY A 75 4.71 -17.41 12.59
C GLY A 75 5.90 -16.45 12.74
N SER A 76 6.85 -16.78 13.62
CA SER A 76 8.10 -16.03 13.77
C SER A 76 8.94 -16.07 12.49
N ILE A 77 9.13 -17.26 11.91
CA ILE A 77 9.84 -17.44 10.64
C ILE A 77 9.16 -16.61 9.53
N PHE A 78 7.83 -16.64 9.44
CA PHE A 78 7.10 -15.86 8.45
C PHE A 78 7.33 -14.35 8.61
N ASN A 79 7.40 -13.85 9.85
CA ASN A 79 7.69 -12.43 10.11
C ASN A 79 9.11 -12.03 9.69
N ILE A 80 10.08 -12.93 9.90
CA ILE A 80 11.46 -12.74 9.41
C ILE A 80 11.45 -12.66 7.89
N ILE A 81 10.86 -13.65 7.21
CA ILE A 81 10.75 -13.69 5.74
C ILE A 81 10.08 -12.42 5.21
N LYS A 82 8.96 -12.01 5.80
CA LYS A 82 8.24 -10.78 5.43
C LYS A 82 9.13 -9.55 5.53
N THR A 83 9.91 -9.44 6.61
CA THR A 83 10.83 -8.33 6.83
C THR A 83 11.97 -8.34 5.80
N THR A 84 12.56 -9.51 5.54
CA THR A 84 13.60 -9.69 4.52
C THR A 84 13.11 -9.31 3.13
N ILE A 85 11.92 -9.78 2.72
CA ILE A 85 11.31 -9.41 1.44
C ILE A 85 11.10 -7.89 1.39
N LYS A 86 10.57 -7.28 2.45
CA LYS A 86 10.36 -5.82 2.50
C LYS A 86 11.66 -5.04 2.33
N ILE A 87 12.75 -5.46 2.97
CA ILE A 87 14.06 -4.82 2.85
C ILE A 87 14.62 -5.02 1.44
N PHE A 88 14.53 -6.23 0.89
CA PHE A 88 15.01 -6.53 -0.46
C PHE A 88 14.27 -5.72 -1.54
N PHE A 89 12.95 -5.53 -1.40
CA PHE A 89 12.15 -4.74 -2.35
C PHE A 89 12.21 -3.22 -2.12
N PHE A 90 12.69 -2.76 -0.97
CA PHE A 90 12.83 -1.33 -0.65
C PHE A 90 13.65 -0.52 -1.69
N PRO A 91 14.87 -0.94 -2.10
CA PRO A 91 15.65 -0.20 -3.10
C PRO A 91 14.95 -0.17 -4.47
N PHE A 92 14.31 -1.26 -4.88
CA PHE A 92 13.54 -1.31 -6.14
C PHE A 92 12.35 -0.36 -6.13
N LYS A 93 11.67 -0.22 -4.98
CA LYS A 93 10.57 0.74 -4.83
C LYS A 93 11.03 2.19 -5.03
N ILE A 94 12.20 2.53 -4.50
CA ILE A 94 12.80 3.88 -4.65
C ILE A 94 13.24 4.10 -6.09
N LEU A 95 13.89 3.10 -6.71
CA LEU A 95 14.27 3.14 -8.13
C LEU A 95 13.07 3.36 -9.04
N PHE A 96 11.96 2.63 -8.82
CA PHE A 96 10.73 2.82 -9.58
C PHE A 96 10.16 4.23 -9.40
N ILE A 97 10.12 4.76 -8.18
CA ILE A 97 9.66 6.15 -7.93
C ILE A 97 10.55 7.17 -8.66
N GLY A 98 11.87 6.99 -8.60
CA GLY A 98 12.84 7.87 -9.24
C GLY A 98 12.72 7.84 -10.76
N PHE A 99 12.57 6.63 -11.31
CA PHE A 99 12.34 6.42 -12.74
C PHE A 99 11.03 7.06 -13.21
N PHE A 100 9.92 6.85 -12.50
CA PHE A 100 8.64 7.48 -12.84
C PHE A 100 8.69 9.00 -12.80
N LYS A 101 9.35 9.59 -11.78
CA LYS A 101 9.57 11.05 -11.73
C LYS A 101 10.45 11.55 -12.86
N PHE A 102 11.48 10.79 -13.24
CA PHE A 102 12.36 11.13 -14.35
C PHE A 102 11.61 11.11 -15.70
N ILE A 103 10.79 10.09 -15.93
CA ILE A 103 9.91 10.02 -17.10
C ILE A 103 8.88 11.17 -17.09
N GLN A 104 8.27 11.47 -15.95
CA GLN A 104 7.39 12.64 -15.82
C GLN A 104 8.12 13.97 -16.04
N PHE A 105 9.39 14.08 -15.67
CA PHE A 105 10.18 15.28 -15.94
C PHE A 105 10.51 15.43 -17.42
N LEU A 106 10.79 14.32 -18.12
CA LEU A 106 11.09 14.32 -19.56
C LEU A 106 9.85 14.55 -20.43
N ILE A 107 8.70 13.97 -20.06
CA ILE A 107 7.46 13.98 -20.86
C ILE A 107 6.48 15.04 -20.36
N GLY A 108 6.54 15.40 -19.07
CA GLY A 108 5.64 16.35 -18.46
C GLY A 108 5.83 17.77 -19.01
N PRO A 109 4.77 18.59 -18.98
CA PRO A 109 4.84 19.96 -19.47
C PRO A 109 5.93 20.72 -18.72
N LYS A 110 6.87 21.33 -19.46
CA LYS A 110 7.89 22.22 -18.89
C LYS A 110 7.18 23.20 -17.95
N PRO A 111 7.68 23.42 -16.72
CA PRO A 111 7.11 24.43 -15.84
C PRO A 111 7.07 25.75 -16.60
N LYS A 112 5.87 26.32 -16.74
CA LYS A 112 5.71 27.65 -17.34
C LYS A 112 6.62 28.59 -16.56
N PRO A 113 7.39 29.47 -17.23
CA PRO A 113 8.18 30.47 -16.55
C PRO A 113 7.26 31.20 -15.58
N ASN A 114 7.61 31.15 -14.30
CA ASN A 114 6.86 31.85 -13.28
C ASN A 114 6.89 33.34 -13.67
N PRO A 115 5.74 34.01 -13.85
CA PRO A 115 5.73 35.45 -14.09
C PRO A 115 5.95 36.15 -12.75
N SER A 116 7.16 36.00 -12.18
CA SER A 116 7.58 36.72 -10.99
C SER A 116 8.74 37.67 -11.30
N VAL A 117 8.85 38.09 -12.56
CA VAL A 117 9.64 39.28 -12.92
C VAL A 117 8.65 40.40 -13.26
N ASN A 118 8.39 41.20 -12.23
CA ASN A 118 7.99 42.60 -12.32
C ASN A 118 6.54 42.94 -12.72
N ASN A 119 5.59 42.65 -11.84
CA ASN A 119 4.20 43.10 -11.97
C ASN A 119 3.99 44.59 -11.60
N ASN A 120 4.98 45.26 -10.97
CA ASN A 120 4.83 46.65 -10.52
C ASN A 120 5.02 47.66 -11.66
N PHE A 121 5.96 47.44 -12.57
CA PHE A 121 6.17 48.36 -13.69
C PHE A 121 4.96 48.46 -14.63
N ASN A 122 4.25 47.35 -14.83
CA ASN A 122 3.14 47.29 -15.79
C ASN A 122 1.86 47.95 -15.24
N GLU A 123 1.65 47.93 -13.91
CA GLU A 123 0.55 48.67 -13.28
C GLU A 123 0.79 50.18 -13.29
N ASP A 124 2.02 50.63 -13.01
CA ASP A 124 2.34 52.06 -13.03
C ASP A 124 2.25 52.64 -14.44
N ILE A 125 2.71 51.89 -15.47
CA ILE A 125 2.53 52.28 -16.87
C ILE A 125 1.05 52.32 -17.24
N LYS A 126 0.23 51.37 -16.79
CA LYS A 126 -1.24 51.40 -17.01
C LYS A 126 -1.91 52.58 -16.32
N LYS A 127 -1.52 52.92 -15.08
CA LYS A 127 -2.04 54.09 -14.36
C LYS A 127 -1.64 55.39 -15.06
N GLN A 128 -0.38 55.52 -15.49
CA GLN A 128 0.09 56.69 -16.25
C GLN A 128 -0.64 56.82 -17.59
N LEU A 129 -0.85 55.72 -18.31
CA LEU A 129 -1.59 55.71 -19.57
C LEU A 129 -3.07 56.08 -19.38
N PHE A 130 -3.69 55.63 -18.29
CA PHE A 130 -5.06 55.98 -17.94
C PHE A 130 -5.19 57.48 -17.57
N LEU A 131 -4.25 58.02 -16.80
CA LEU A 131 -4.19 59.44 -16.47
C LEU A 131 -4.00 60.32 -17.72
N LEU A 132 -3.12 59.92 -18.65
CA LEU A 132 -2.93 60.60 -19.93
C LEU A 132 -4.19 60.57 -20.80
N LYS A 133 -4.90 59.44 -20.88
CA LYS A 133 -6.18 59.36 -21.61
C LYS A 133 -7.26 60.25 -20.99
N LEU A 134 -7.33 60.34 -19.66
CA LEU A 134 -8.24 61.24 -18.95
C LEU A 134 -7.90 62.71 -19.19
N GLN A 135 -6.61 63.08 -19.15
CA GLN A 135 -6.17 64.43 -19.46
C GLN A 135 -6.47 64.81 -20.90
N ASN A 136 -6.16 63.95 -21.88
CA ASN A 136 -6.48 64.16 -23.28
C ASN A 136 -7.99 64.26 -23.53
N GLY A 137 -8.80 63.45 -22.84
CA GLY A 137 -10.26 63.53 -22.91
C GLY A 137 -10.82 64.85 -22.35
N LYS A 138 -10.25 65.37 -21.26
CA LYS A 138 -10.62 66.69 -20.71
C LYS A 138 -10.16 67.83 -21.62
N LEU A 139 -8.95 67.73 -22.19
CA LEU A 139 -8.41 68.70 -23.15
C LEU A 139 -9.28 68.76 -24.41
N LYS A 140 -9.69 67.60 -24.93
CA LYS A 140 -10.58 67.50 -26.09
C LYS A 140 -11.94 68.15 -25.83
N LYS A 141 -12.54 67.91 -24.67
CA LYS A 141 -13.80 68.58 -24.26
C LYS A 141 -13.65 70.10 -24.09
N GLN A 142 -12.48 70.59 -23.64
CA GLN A 142 -12.22 72.03 -23.54
C GLN A 142 -11.99 72.68 -24.91
N LEU A 143 -11.32 71.98 -25.83
CA LEU A 143 -11.16 72.39 -27.23
C LEU A 143 -12.51 72.43 -27.95
N GLU A 144 -13.35 71.40 -27.82
CA GLU A 144 -14.70 71.39 -28.39
C GLU A 144 -15.59 72.51 -27.81
N LYS A 145 -15.50 72.80 -26.51
CA LYS A 145 -16.19 73.95 -25.91
C LYS A 145 -15.66 75.31 -26.39
N LYS A 146 -14.36 75.44 -26.66
CA LYS A 146 -13.77 76.66 -27.23
C LYS A 146 -14.14 76.84 -28.70
N VAL A 147 -14.15 75.78 -29.50
CA VAL A 147 -14.57 75.80 -30.91
C VAL A 147 -16.08 76.07 -31.03
N GLY A 148 -16.90 75.42 -30.21
CA GLY A 148 -18.35 75.67 -30.14
C GLY A 148 -18.69 77.12 -29.74
N LYS A 149 -17.95 77.71 -28.80
CA LYS A 149 -18.13 79.14 -28.43
C LYS A 149 -17.68 80.12 -29.52
N LYS A 150 -16.72 79.76 -30.36
CA LYS A 150 -16.25 80.62 -31.47
C LYS A 150 -17.25 80.68 -32.63
N ASN A 151 -18.07 79.63 -32.81
CA ASN A 151 -19.08 79.54 -33.86
C ASN A 151 -20.45 80.14 -33.48
N VAL A 152 -20.64 80.63 -32.24
CA VAL A 152 -21.89 81.26 -31.77
C VAL A 152 -21.78 82.80 -31.70
N LYS A 153 -20.62 83.37 -32.06
CA LYS A 153 -20.46 84.81 -32.29
C LYS A 153 -20.11 85.07 -33.75
N LYS A 154 -21.10 84.97 -34.62
CA LYS A 154 -21.15 85.64 -35.93
C LYS A 154 -22.58 86.13 -36.14
#